data_AF-A0A7U9XL23-F1
#
_entry.id   AF-A0A7U9XL23-F1
#
_cell.length_a   1.000
_cell.length_b   1.000
_cell.length_c   1.000
_cell.angle_alpha   90.00
_cell.angle_beta   90.00
_cell.angle_gamma   90.00
#
_symmetry.space_group_name_H-M   'P 1'
#
loop_
_entity.id
_entity.type
_entity.pdbx_description
1 polymer ?
#
loop_
_entity_poly.entity_id
_entity_poly.type
_entity_poly.pdbx_seq_one_letter_code
_entity_poly.pdbx_strand_id
1 'polypeptide(L)'
;METENRYIDLAKHCIGLDRKKPYIRHGKKFFRPYRNYYSTGKNYEDWETMKDAGYADCDKEKNQHGGYTYWLTRVGLDWLGEQLGIHIHDEEE
;
A
#
# COMPACT_ATOMS: atom_id res chain seq x y z
N MET A 1 -8.22 16.16 15.72
CA MET A 1 -7.54 15.96 14.42
C MET A 1 -7.28 14.48 14.33
N GLU A 2 -7.89 13.87 13.31
CA GLU A 2 -8.15 12.43 13.20
C GLU A 2 -6.87 11.62 13.40
N THR A 3 -6.97 10.58 14.22
CA THR A 3 -5.96 9.53 14.34
C THR A 3 -5.85 8.87 12.97
N GLU A 4 -5.00 9.40 12.09
CA GLU A 4 -4.78 8.85 10.76
C GLU A 4 -4.37 7.38 10.93
N ASN A 5 -5.12 6.48 10.28
CA ASN A 5 -5.01 5.05 10.50
C ASN A 5 -3.63 4.59 10.00
N ARG A 6 -2.78 4.09 10.90
CA ARG A 6 -1.41 3.64 10.60
C ARG A 6 -1.33 2.69 9.39
N TYR A 7 -2.34 1.85 9.17
CA TYR A 7 -2.40 0.96 8.00
C TYR A 7 -2.54 1.74 6.68
N ILE A 8 -3.32 2.83 6.68
CA ILE A 8 -3.48 3.70 5.51
C ILE A 8 -2.15 4.37 5.18
N ASP A 9 -1.39 4.83 6.18
CA ASP A 9 -0.10 5.49 5.93
C ASP A 9 0.97 4.51 5.42
N LEU A 10 1.03 3.30 5.98
CA LEU A 10 1.89 2.23 5.45
C LEU A 10 1.53 1.90 4.01
N ALA A 11 0.24 1.74 3.71
CA ALA A 11 -0.26 1.43 2.37
C ALA A 11 0.05 2.57 1.38
N LYS A 12 -0.18 3.83 1.76
CA LYS A 12 0.19 5.03 0.97
C LYS A 12 1.67 5.03 0.62
N HIS A 13 2.52 4.76 1.62
CA HIS A 13 3.96 4.75 1.41
C HIS A 13 4.39 3.61 0.49
N CYS A 14 3.85 2.39 0.67
CA CYS A 14 4.14 1.21 -0.16
C CYS A 14 3.96 1.49 -1.66
N ILE A 15 2.87 2.20 -2.03
CA ILE A 15 2.58 2.53 -3.43
C ILE A 15 3.13 3.89 -3.90
N GLY A 16 3.82 4.62 -3.00
CA GLY A 16 4.40 5.93 -3.29
C GLY A 16 3.40 7.07 -3.41
N LEU A 17 2.19 6.93 -2.84
CA LEU A 17 1.15 7.96 -2.82
C LEU A 17 1.50 9.14 -1.90
N ASP A 18 2.40 8.92 -0.94
CA ASP A 18 2.98 9.97 -0.10
C ASP A 18 3.87 10.95 -0.90
N ARG A 19 4.41 10.51 -2.03
CA ARG A 19 5.30 11.30 -2.90
C ARG A 19 4.64 11.82 -4.17
N LYS A 20 3.70 11.06 -4.76
CA LYS A 20 2.98 11.44 -5.97
C LYS A 20 1.49 11.62 -5.69
N LYS A 21 0.91 12.68 -6.25
CA LYS A 21 -0.51 13.00 -6.06
C LYS A 21 -1.40 12.23 -7.06
N PRO A 22 -2.63 11.87 -6.68
CA PRO A 22 -3.65 11.41 -7.62
C PRO A 22 -3.90 12.44 -8.73
N TYR A 23 -4.25 11.97 -9.93
CA TYR A 23 -4.72 12.80 -11.03
C TYR A 23 -6.25 12.77 -11.11
N ILE A 24 -6.84 13.78 -11.75
CA ILE A 24 -8.29 13.90 -11.91
C ILE A 24 -8.65 13.68 -13.38
N ARG A 25 -9.65 12.83 -13.63
CA ARG A 25 -10.21 12.59 -14.95
C ARG A 25 -11.73 12.51 -14.85
N HIS A 26 -12.45 13.32 -15.63
CA HIS A 26 -13.92 13.40 -15.60
C HIS A 26 -14.50 13.55 -14.17
N GLY A 27 -13.86 14.40 -13.33
CA GLY A 27 -14.30 14.66 -11.96
C GLY A 27 -13.99 13.56 -10.94
N LYS A 28 -13.36 12.44 -11.35
CA LYS A 28 -12.95 11.36 -10.45
C LYS A 28 -11.44 11.37 -10.23
N LYS A 29 -11.00 10.97 -9.03
CA LYS A 29 -9.58 10.85 -8.67
C LYS A 29 -9.07 9.46 -8.97
N PHE A 30 -7.89 9.40 -9.57
CA PHE A 30 -7.20 8.18 -9.93
C PHE A 30 -5.76 8.26 -9.49
N PHE A 31 -5.17 7.13 -9.12
CA PHE A 31 -3.76 7.02 -8.87
C PHE A 31 -3.22 5.78 -9.55
N ARG A 32 -2.04 5.92 -10.15
CA ARG A 32 -1.31 4.80 -10.69
C ARG A 32 0.04 4.71 -9.97
N PRO A 33 0.26 3.65 -9.18
CA PRO A 33 1.53 3.45 -8.50
C PRO A 33 2.68 3.34 -9.50
N TYR A 34 3.82 3.92 -9.15
CA TYR A 34 5.09 3.67 -9.86
C TYR A 34 5.93 2.59 -9.18
N ARG A 35 5.45 2.10 -8.04
CA ARG A 35 6.00 1.04 -7.22
C ARG A 35 4.86 0.35 -6.48
N ASN A 36 5.01 -0.92 -6.14
CA ASN A 36 4.16 -1.57 -5.15
C ASN A 36 5.00 -2.50 -4.26
N TYR A 37 5.86 -1.92 -3.41
CA TYR A 37 6.64 -2.71 -2.47
C TYR A 37 7.10 -1.92 -1.25
N TYR A 38 7.24 -2.60 -0.12
CA TYR A 38 7.79 -2.07 1.12
C TYR A 38 8.64 -3.12 1.85
N SER A 39 9.94 -2.85 2.01
CA SER A 39 10.84 -3.71 2.77
C SER A 39 10.83 -3.34 4.26
N THR A 40 10.30 -4.23 5.09
CA THR A 40 10.26 -4.05 6.55
C THR A 40 11.59 -4.43 7.21
N GLY A 41 11.83 -3.88 8.40
CA GLY A 41 12.83 -4.41 9.34
C GLY A 41 12.23 -5.50 10.23
N LYS A 42 12.76 -5.70 11.45
CA LYS A 42 12.28 -6.76 12.37
C LYS A 42 10.86 -6.56 12.92
N ASN A 43 10.33 -5.34 12.85
CA ASN A 43 8.99 -4.99 13.33
C ASN A 43 8.06 -4.85 12.12
N TYR A 44 7.34 -5.93 11.80
CA TYR A 44 6.46 -6.04 10.64
C TYR A 44 5.04 -6.51 11.00
N GLU A 45 4.64 -6.36 12.27
CA GLU A 45 3.38 -6.83 12.83
C GLU A 45 2.15 -6.21 12.15
N ASP A 46 2.24 -4.93 11.77
CA ASP A 46 1.16 -4.26 11.03
C ASP A 46 0.98 -4.87 9.64
N TRP A 47 2.09 -5.25 9.00
CA TRP A 47 2.09 -5.85 7.68
C TRP A 47 1.59 -7.30 7.70
N GLU A 48 1.90 -8.07 8.76
CA GLU A 48 1.26 -9.38 9.00
C GLU A 48 -0.25 -9.23 9.16
N THR A 49 -0.70 -8.24 9.94
CA THR A 49 -2.14 -7.98 10.12
C THR A 49 -2.82 -7.65 8.79
N MET A 50 -2.19 -6.83 7.94
CA MET A 50 -2.70 -6.51 6.61
C MET A 50 -2.71 -7.73 5.68
N LYS A 51 -1.72 -8.61 5.80
CA LYS A 51 -1.63 -9.85 5.05
C LYS A 51 -2.71 -10.85 5.45
N ASP A 52 -2.92 -11.05 6.75
CA ASP A 52 -3.98 -11.91 7.29
C ASP A 52 -5.37 -11.45 6.87
N ALA A 53 -5.56 -10.14 6.70
CA ALA A 53 -6.78 -9.54 6.16
C ALA A 53 -6.91 -9.65 4.62
N GLY A 54 -5.87 -10.13 3.92
CA GLY A 54 -5.83 -10.26 2.46
C GLY A 54 -5.45 -8.98 1.70
N TYR A 55 -5.10 -7.90 2.40
CA TYR A 55 -4.74 -6.61 1.79
C TYR A 55 -3.29 -6.57 1.32
N ALA A 56 -2.41 -7.37 1.90
CA ALA A 56 -1.01 -7.46 1.52
C ALA A 56 -0.58 -8.90 1.28
N ASP A 57 0.53 -9.06 0.59
CA ASP A 57 1.29 -10.31 0.55
C ASP A 57 2.79 -9.98 0.64
N CYS A 58 3.63 -10.99 0.83
CA CYS A 58 5.06 -10.80 0.99
C CYS A 58 5.90 -11.93 0.40
N ASP A 59 7.20 -11.65 0.27
CA ASP A 59 8.19 -12.68 -0.05
C ASP A 59 8.18 -13.81 0.99
N LYS A 60 8.53 -15.02 0.54
CA LYS A 60 8.67 -16.20 1.42
C LYS A 60 9.90 -16.13 2.31
N GLU A 61 10.94 -15.42 1.86
CA GLU A 61 12.22 -15.32 2.54
C GLU A 61 12.41 -13.93 3.14
N LYS A 62 13.20 -13.85 4.21
CA LYS A 62 13.52 -12.58 4.84
C LYS A 62 14.45 -11.75 3.96
N ASN A 63 14.20 -10.45 3.93
CA ASN A 63 15.08 -9.49 3.29
C ASN A 63 16.37 -9.28 4.11
N GLN A 64 17.32 -8.55 3.52
CA GLN A 64 18.62 -8.22 4.16
C GLN A 64 18.50 -7.44 5.48
N HIS A 65 17.34 -6.85 5.78
CA HIS A 65 17.06 -6.08 6.99
C HIS A 65 16.43 -6.93 8.11
N GLY A 66 16.22 -8.23 7.87
CA GLY A 66 15.64 -9.17 8.82
C GLY A 66 14.11 -9.14 8.92
N GLY A 67 13.44 -8.41 8.02
CA GLY A 67 11.99 -8.41 7.80
C GLY A 67 11.63 -9.09 6.48
N TYR A 68 10.53 -8.68 5.86
CA TYR A 68 10.08 -9.16 4.55
C TYR A 68 9.81 -7.98 3.61
N THR A 69 9.77 -8.24 2.31
CA THR A 69 9.24 -7.25 1.36
C THR A 69 7.77 -7.57 1.13
N TYR A 70 6.92 -6.58 1.43
CA TYR A 70 5.48 -6.65 1.26
C TYR A 70 5.03 -5.87 0.03
N TRP A 71 3.91 -6.25 -0.55
CA TRP A 71 3.18 -5.49 -1.58
C TRP A 71 1.69 -5.55 -1.30
N LEU A 72 0.94 -4.57 -1.80
CA LEU A 72 -0.52 -4.61 -1.73
C LEU A 72 -1.07 -5.56 -2.79
N THR A 73 -2.05 -6.37 -2.41
CA THR A 73 -2.84 -7.17 -3.35
C THR A 73 -3.83 -6.27 -4.10
N ARG A 74 -4.49 -6.78 -5.14
CA ARG A 74 -5.59 -6.08 -5.80
C ARG A 74 -6.67 -5.62 -4.80
N VAL A 75 -7.01 -6.50 -3.86
CA VAL A 75 -7.96 -6.22 -2.76
C VAL A 75 -7.43 -5.12 -1.85
N GLY A 76 -6.15 -5.12 -1.51
CA GLY A 76 -5.54 -4.05 -0.70
C GLY A 76 -5.51 -2.69 -1.39
N LEU A 77 -5.26 -2.67 -2.70
CA LEU A 77 -5.31 -1.44 -3.50
C LEU A 77 -6.75 -0.89 -3.59
N ASP A 78 -7.75 -1.76 -3.74
CA ASP A 78 -9.17 -1.36 -3.76
C ASP A 78 -9.60 -0.83 -2.39
N TRP A 79 -9.27 -1.54 -1.30
CA TRP A 79 -9.51 -1.09 0.07
C TRP A 79 -8.91 0.29 0.33
N LEU A 80 -7.63 0.51 -0.01
CA LEU A 80 -6.99 1.81 0.16
C LEU A 80 -7.67 2.89 -0.69
N GLY A 81 -8.06 2.54 -1.91
CA GLY A 81 -8.80 3.43 -2.81
C GLY A 81 -10.12 3.90 -2.21
N GLU A 82 -10.88 2.98 -1.61
CA GLU A 82 -12.13 3.28 -0.92
C GLU A 82 -11.92 4.21 0.27
N GLN A 83 -10.91 3.96 1.10
CA GLN A 83 -10.59 4.83 2.25
C GLN A 83 -10.26 6.26 1.83
N LEU A 84 -9.66 6.44 0.65
CA LEU A 84 -9.19 7.73 0.15
C LEU A 84 -10.12 8.40 -0.87
N GLY A 85 -11.18 7.70 -1.30
CA GLY A 85 -12.06 8.15 -2.38
C GLY A 85 -11.34 8.29 -3.72
N ILE A 86 -10.40 7.38 -4.02
CA ILE A 86 -9.63 7.36 -5.27
C ILE A 86 -9.65 5.96 -5.89
N HIS A 87 -9.58 5.85 -7.22
CA HIS A 87 -9.34 4.56 -7.87
C HIS A 87 -7.83 4.34 -8.05
N ILE A 88 -7.30 3.24 -7.49
CA ILE A 88 -5.88 2.90 -7.57
C ILE A 88 -5.69 1.80 -8.61
N HIS A 89 -4.91 2.07 -9.66
CA HIS A 89 -4.55 1.06 -10.67
C HIS A 89 -3.44 0.12 -10.16
N ASP A 90 -3.15 -0.95 -10.91
CA ASP A 90 -1.93 -1.72 -10.69
C ASP A 90 -0.68 -0.88 -11.04
N GLU A 91 0.49 -1.35 -10.60
CA GLU A 91 1.78 -0.73 -10.89
C GLU A 91 2.03 -0.66 -12.41
N GLU A 92 2.65 0.43 -12.88
CA GLU A 92 3.13 0.50 -14.27
C GLU A 92 4.27 -0.49 -14.51
N GLU A 93 4.15 -1.32 -15.57
CA GLU A 93 5.28 -2.10 -16.12
C GLU A 93 6.40 -1.21 -16.66
#